data_AF-A0A5B0EXT8-F1
#
_entry.id   AF-A0A5B0EXT8-F1
#
_cell.length_a   1.000
_cell.length_b   1.000
_cell.length_c   1.000
_cell.angle_alpha   90.00
_cell.angle_beta   90.00
_cell.angle_gamma   90.00
#
_symmetry.space_group_name_H-M   'P 1'
#
loop_
_entity.id
_entity.type
_entity.pdbx_description
1 polymer ?
#
loop_
_entity_poly.entity_id
_entity_poly.type
_entity_poly.pdbx_seq_one_letter_code
_entity_poly.pdbx_strand_id
1 'polypeptide(L)'
;MKTLKNRWIAFVAALLCSASFWGSLIYMAWFWFDHSAKRHFEIFAVLQIIAVCLFFLLSCFVRCPKCRKCMEFLYRPGDESLNSRRLLAYQVYTECEAQCIRCKTVMRLGD
;
A
#
# COMPACT_ATOMS: atom_id res chain seq x y z
N MET A 1 -9.19 -22.11 -3.93
CA MET A 1 -8.45 -20.83 -4.08
C MET A 1 -7.16 -20.92 -3.27
N LYS A 2 -6.03 -20.38 -3.74
CA LYS A 2 -4.77 -20.37 -2.97
C LYS A 2 -4.75 -19.15 -2.04
N THR A 3 -4.35 -19.33 -0.79
CA THR A 3 -4.31 -18.29 0.25
C THR A 3 -2.97 -17.57 0.30
N LEU A 4 -2.99 -16.28 0.63
CA LEU A 4 -1.84 -15.46 0.97
C LEU A 4 -1.59 -15.57 2.47
N LYS A 5 -0.59 -16.34 2.90
CA LYS A 5 -0.26 -16.61 4.32
C LYS A 5 0.24 -15.39 5.14
N ASN A 6 0.32 -14.20 4.56
CA ASN A 6 0.98 -13.03 5.17
C ASN A 6 0.04 -11.81 5.20
N ARG A 7 -1.22 -11.98 5.64
CA ARG A 7 -2.21 -10.89 5.69
C ARG A 7 -1.76 -9.72 6.55
N TRP A 8 -1.08 -9.97 7.66
CA TRP A 8 -0.50 -8.91 8.49
C TRP A 8 0.53 -8.06 7.74
N ILE A 9 1.41 -8.68 6.96
CA ILE A 9 2.40 -7.96 6.16
C ILE A 9 1.71 -7.13 5.07
N ALA A 10 0.69 -7.71 4.43
CA ALA A 10 -0.14 -7.04 3.43
C ALA A 10 -0.85 -5.81 4.01
N PHE A 11 -1.39 -5.94 5.24
CA PHE A 11 -2.02 -4.86 5.98
C PHE A 11 -1.03 -3.76 6.36
N VAL A 12 0.13 -4.11 6.93
CA VAL A 12 1.18 -3.13 7.29
C VAL A 12 1.68 -2.38 6.06
N ALA A 13 1.90 -3.07 4.93
CA ALA A 13 2.29 -2.44 3.68
C ALA A 13 1.22 -1.45 3.16
N ALA A 14 -0.06 -1.82 3.24
CA ALA A 14 -1.17 -0.93 2.86
C ALA A 14 -1.28 0.29 3.78
N LEU A 15 -1.06 0.10 5.08
CA LEU A 15 -1.07 1.18 6.07
C LEU A 15 0.09 2.15 5.86
N LEU A 16 1.29 1.63 5.63
CA LEU A 16 2.47 2.45 5.33
C LEU A 16 2.26 3.29 4.08
N CYS A 17 1.75 2.69 3.00
CA CYS A 17 1.45 3.40 1.76
C CYS A 17 0.38 4.49 1.95
N SER A 18 -0.68 4.17 2.70
CA SER A 18 -1.75 5.13 3.01
C SER A 18 -1.23 6.30 3.85
N ALA A 19 -0.46 6.02 4.90
CA ALA A 19 0.12 7.03 5.77
C ALA A 19 1.09 7.95 5.02
N SER A 20 1.94 7.38 4.14
CA SER A 20 2.83 8.17 3.28
C SER A 20 2.06 9.09 2.34
N PHE A 21 0.99 8.60 1.71
CA PHE A 21 0.17 9.39 0.80
C PHE A 21 -0.54 10.55 1.53
N TRP A 22 -1.28 10.25 2.60
CA TRP A 22 -2.00 11.27 3.37
C TRP A 22 -1.04 12.23 4.07
N GLY A 23 0.07 11.74 4.62
CA GLY A 23 1.11 12.56 5.23
C GLY A 23 1.74 13.53 4.22
N SER A 24 1.96 13.10 2.98
CA SER A 24 2.43 13.98 1.90
C SER A 24 1.40 15.03 1.51
N LEU A 25 0.14 14.65 1.45
CA LEU A 25 -0.95 15.57 1.09
C LEU A 25 -1.13 16.65 2.17
N ILE A 26 -1.08 16.26 3.46
CA ILE A 26 -1.11 17.18 4.60
C ILE A 26 0.13 18.09 4.59
N TYR A 27 1.32 17.55 4.35
CA TYR A 27 2.55 18.34 4.29
C TYR A 27 2.54 19.34 3.13
N MET A 28 2.05 18.96 1.95
CA MET A 28 1.88 19.88 0.82
C MET A 28 0.87 20.98 1.11
N ALA A 29 -0.25 20.65 1.77
CA ALA A 29 -1.22 21.64 2.20
C ALA A 29 -0.58 22.63 3.20
N TRP A 30 0.15 22.12 4.20
CA TRP A 30 0.86 22.97 5.16
C TRP A 30 1.88 23.87 4.47
N PHE A 31 2.66 23.34 3.53
CA PHE A 31 3.64 24.12 2.75
C PHE A 31 2.99 25.25 1.93
N TRP A 32 1.76 25.03 1.43
CA TRP A 32 1.00 26.04 0.69
C TRP A 32 0.53 27.20 1.59
N PHE A 33 0.14 26.92 2.83
CA PHE A 33 -0.34 27.93 3.77
C PHE A 33 0.78 28.59 4.58
N ASP A 34 1.88 27.89 4.85
CA ASP A 34 2.96 28.35 5.71
C ASP A 34 4.34 27.93 5.18
N HIS A 35 5.13 28.94 4.81
CA HIS A 35 6.49 28.74 4.31
C HIS A 35 7.49 28.28 5.38
N SER A 36 7.13 28.36 6.67
CA SER A 36 7.94 27.80 7.77
C SER A 36 8.17 26.29 7.63
N ALA A 37 7.25 25.59 6.93
CA ALA A 37 7.34 24.16 6.64
C ALA A 37 8.62 23.79 5.85
N LYS A 38 9.22 24.74 5.10
CA LYS A 38 10.50 24.54 4.38
C LYS A 38 11.62 24.05 5.30
N ARG A 39 11.66 24.50 6.55
CA ARG A 39 12.68 24.10 7.53
C ARG A 39 12.60 22.62 7.89
N HIS A 40 11.44 22.00 7.70
CA HIS A 40 11.18 20.59 8.02
C HIS A 40 11.21 19.68 6.79
N PHE A 41 11.52 20.24 5.60
CA PHE A 41 11.49 19.49 4.34
C PHE A 41 12.47 18.33 4.33
N GLU A 42 13.70 18.53 4.79
CA GLU A 42 14.73 17.49 4.81
C GLU A 42 14.30 16.30 5.69
N ILE A 43 13.79 16.58 6.89
CA ILE A 43 13.30 15.55 7.81
C ILE A 43 12.12 14.79 7.18
N PHE A 44 11.17 15.52 6.60
CA PHE A 44 10.02 14.92 5.92
C PHE A 44 10.45 14.04 4.74
N ALA A 45 11.40 14.51 3.92
CA ALA A 45 11.91 13.76 2.78
C ALA A 45 12.63 12.47 3.22
N VAL A 46 13.46 12.52 4.26
CA VAL A 46 14.12 11.33 4.81
C VAL A 46 13.08 10.31 5.31
N LEU A 47 12.05 10.75 6.03
CA LEU A 47 10.97 9.87 6.49
C LEU A 47 10.21 9.22 5.32
N GLN A 48 9.95 9.96 4.24
CA GLN A 48 9.31 9.40 3.06
C GLN A 48 10.20 8.37 2.34
N ILE A 49 11.50 8.63 2.22
CA ILE A 49 12.44 7.67 1.64
C ILE A 49 12.45 6.37 2.46
N ILE A 50 12.52 6.47 3.79
CA ILE A 50 12.48 5.31 4.68
C ILE A 50 11.16 4.54 4.52
N ALA A 51 10.03 5.24 4.45
CA ALA A 51 8.73 4.62 4.23
C ALA A 51 8.66 3.89 2.88
N VAL A 52 9.15 4.48 1.79
CA VAL A 52 9.20 3.83 0.47
C VAL A 52 10.09 2.59 0.50
N CYS A 53 11.27 2.66 1.12
CA CYS A 53 12.15 1.50 1.28
C CYS A 53 11.48 0.36 2.05
N LEU A 54 10.84 0.66 3.18
CA LEU A 54 10.10 -0.31 3.99
C LEU A 54 8.94 -0.93 3.21
N PHE A 55 8.22 -0.13 2.42
CA PHE A 55 7.14 -0.62 1.57
C PHE A 55 7.64 -1.66 0.57
N PHE A 56 8.76 -1.40 -0.12
CA PHE A 56 9.35 -2.35 -1.08
C PHE A 56 9.86 -3.63 -0.40
N LEU A 57 10.44 -3.51 0.79
CA LEU A 57 10.85 -4.67 1.59
C LEU A 57 9.65 -5.53 1.98
N LEU A 58 8.58 -4.91 2.51
CA LEU A 58 7.37 -5.62 2.94
C LEU A 58 6.64 -6.28 1.76
N SER A 59 6.53 -5.59 0.62
CA SER A 59 5.88 -6.13 -0.57
C SER A 59 6.63 -7.30 -1.20
N CYS A 60 7.93 -7.47 -0.94
CA CYS A 60 8.67 -8.67 -1.34
C CYS A 60 8.21 -9.95 -0.63
N PHE A 61 7.65 -9.83 0.58
CA PHE A 61 7.10 -10.94 1.35
C PHE A 61 5.64 -11.27 0.96
N VAL A 62 4.95 -10.35 0.30
CA VAL A 62 3.60 -10.55 -0.22
C VAL A 62 3.72 -11.01 -1.68
N ARG A 63 3.79 -12.33 -1.90
CA ARG A 63 3.93 -12.90 -3.25
C ARG A 63 2.67 -13.59 -3.72
N CYS A 64 2.41 -13.47 -5.01
CA CYS A 64 1.36 -14.20 -5.68
C CYS A 64 1.66 -15.72 -5.71
N PRO A 65 0.83 -16.60 -5.12
CA PRO A 65 1.03 -18.06 -5.16
C PRO A 65 0.97 -18.68 -6.56
N LYS A 66 0.38 -18.00 -7.55
CA LYS A 66 0.37 -18.48 -8.95
C LYS A 66 1.57 -17.96 -9.73
N CYS A 67 1.73 -16.64 -9.80
CA CYS A 67 2.74 -16.03 -10.64
C CYS A 67 4.08 -15.73 -9.92
N ARG A 68 4.20 -16.06 -8.62
CA ARG A 68 5.39 -15.89 -7.72
C ARG A 68 6.00 -14.50 -7.67
N LYS A 69 5.36 -13.52 -8.28
CA LYS A 69 5.78 -12.11 -8.32
C LYS A 69 5.27 -11.38 -7.08
N CYS A 70 6.05 -10.39 -6.65
CA CYS A 70 5.69 -9.50 -5.56
C CYS A 70 4.39 -8.76 -5.89
N MET A 71 3.52 -8.63 -4.89
CA MET A 71 2.33 -7.82 -4.97
C MET A 71 2.63 -6.48 -4.30
N GLU A 72 3.07 -5.53 -5.12
CA GLU A 72 3.26 -4.14 -4.67
C GLU A 72 1.91 -3.55 -4.24
N PHE A 73 0.85 -3.84 -4.97
CA PHE A 73 -0.48 -3.30 -4.68
C PHE A 73 -1.52 -4.42 -4.64
N LEU A 74 -2.38 -4.36 -3.62
CA LEU A 74 -3.52 -5.24 -3.45
C LEU A 74 -4.73 -4.59 -4.14
N TYR A 75 -5.39 -5.35 -5.01
CA TYR A 75 -6.53 -4.86 -5.76
C TYR A 75 -7.81 -5.55 -5.30
N ARG A 76 -8.91 -4.79 -5.25
CA ARG A 76 -10.23 -5.36 -5.00
C ARG A 76 -10.72 -6.11 -6.25
N PRO A 77 -11.28 -7.33 -6.12
CA PRO A 77 -11.80 -8.05 -7.26
C PRO A 77 -13.01 -7.33 -7.89
N GLY A 78 -13.01 -7.19 -9.22
CA GLY A 78 -14.16 -6.68 -9.96
C GLY A 78 -14.26 -5.15 -10.08
N ASP A 79 -13.30 -4.40 -9.54
CA ASP A 79 -13.29 -2.94 -9.66
C ASP A 79 -12.69 -2.45 -11.00
N GLU A 80 -13.54 -1.88 -11.86
CA GLU A 80 -13.13 -1.34 -13.17
C GLU A 80 -12.61 0.12 -13.08
N SER A 81 -13.03 0.87 -12.05
CA SER A 81 -12.71 2.29 -11.90
C SER A 81 -11.27 2.53 -11.44
N LEU A 82 -10.61 3.57 -11.96
CA LEU A 82 -9.22 3.91 -11.61
C LEU A 82 -9.01 4.20 -10.12
N ASN A 83 -10.02 4.71 -9.42
CA ASN A 83 -9.93 5.14 -8.02
C ASN A 83 -10.21 4.01 -7.01
N SER A 84 -10.99 2.99 -7.38
CA SER A 84 -11.29 1.84 -6.52
C SER A 84 -10.29 0.68 -6.66
N ARG A 85 -9.27 0.85 -7.51
CA ARG A 85 -8.30 -0.21 -7.81
C ARG A 85 -7.50 -0.68 -6.61
N ARG A 86 -7.14 0.19 -5.65
CA ARG A 86 -6.32 -0.23 -4.49
C ARG A 86 -7.15 -0.42 -3.24
N LEU A 87 -6.89 -1.52 -2.55
CA LEU A 87 -7.41 -1.75 -1.22
C LEU A 87 -6.77 -0.77 -0.23
N LEU A 88 -7.60 0.00 0.46
CA LEU A 88 -7.19 0.81 1.61
C LEU A 88 -6.84 -0.09 2.79
N ALA A 89 -6.04 0.41 3.74
CA ALA A 89 -5.60 -0.39 4.90
C ALA A 89 -6.78 -1.04 5.66
N TYR A 90 -7.85 -0.27 5.93
CA TYR A 90 -9.05 -0.82 6.57
C TYR A 90 -9.74 -1.89 5.70
N GLN A 91 -9.71 -1.73 4.37
CA GLN A 91 -10.28 -2.70 3.43
C GLN A 91 -9.43 -3.97 3.38
N VAL A 92 -8.11 -3.91 3.51
CA VAL A 92 -7.26 -5.11 3.64
C VAL A 92 -7.59 -5.89 4.91
N TYR A 93 -8.08 -5.21 5.95
CA TYR A 93 -8.53 -5.86 7.18
C TYR A 93 -9.92 -6.49 7.04
N THR A 94 -10.87 -5.80 6.37
CA THR A 94 -12.26 -6.27 6.23
C THR A 94 -12.48 -7.19 5.03
N GLU A 95 -11.73 -6.99 3.94
CA GLU A 95 -11.81 -7.80 2.74
C GLU A 95 -10.87 -8.98 2.82
N CYS A 96 -11.44 -10.16 2.66
CA CYS A 96 -10.67 -11.40 2.64
C CYS A 96 -10.11 -11.73 1.25
N GLU A 97 -10.42 -10.95 0.22
CA GLU A 97 -10.09 -11.26 -1.17
C GLU A 97 -9.33 -10.12 -1.86
N ALA A 98 -8.28 -10.47 -2.59
CA ALA A 98 -7.48 -9.55 -3.37
C ALA A 98 -7.16 -10.14 -4.76
N GLN A 99 -7.05 -9.30 -5.77
CA GLN A 99 -6.75 -9.69 -7.14
C GLN A 99 -5.29 -9.37 -7.50
N CYS A 100 -4.61 -10.34 -8.11
CA CYS A 100 -3.27 -10.10 -8.66
C CYS A 100 -3.37 -9.38 -10.01
N ILE A 101 -2.71 -8.24 -10.18
CA ILE A 101 -2.76 -7.46 -11.43
C ILE A 101 -2.21 -8.23 -12.65
N ARG A 102 -1.18 -9.06 -12.47
CA ARG A 102 -0.51 -9.75 -13.58
C ARG A 102 -1.26 -10.98 -14.06
N CYS A 103 -1.75 -11.82 -13.14
CA CYS A 103 -2.42 -13.07 -13.49
C CYS A 103 -3.94 -13.03 -13.25
N LYS A 104 -4.51 -11.84 -12.96
CA LYS A 104 -5.94 -11.54 -12.71
C LYS A 104 -6.67 -12.49 -11.75
N THR A 105 -5.91 -13.31 -11.02
CA THR A 105 -6.46 -14.34 -10.16
C THR A 105 -6.83 -13.70 -8.84
N VAL A 106 -8.06 -13.97 -8.40
CA VAL A 106 -8.56 -13.62 -7.06
C VAL A 106 -8.01 -14.61 -6.04
N MET A 107 -7.51 -14.07 -4.94
CA MET A 107 -6.80 -14.79 -3.89
C MET A 107 -7.36 -14.40 -2.55
N ARG A 108 -7.44 -15.36 -1.64
CA ARG A 108 -7.84 -15.06 -0.27
C ARG A 108 -6.62 -14.64 0.55
N LEU A 109 -6.72 -13.53 1.27
CA LEU A 109 -5.80 -13.14 2.32
C LEU A 109 -6.03 -14.14 3.48
N GLY A 110 -5.14 -15.12 3.61
CA GLY A 110 -5.21 -16.09 4.70
C GLY A 110 -4.63 -15.50 5.98
N ASP A 111 -4.96 -16.09 7.12
CA ASP A 111 -4.28 -15.78 8.38
C ASP A 111 -2.81 -16.22 8.37
#